data_AF-A0A7V9IE08-F1
#
_entry.id   AF-A0A7V9IE08-F1
#
_cell.length_a   1.000
_cell.length_b   1.000
_cell.length_c   1.000
_cell.angle_alpha   90.00
_cell.angle_beta   90.00
_cell.angle_gamma   90.00
#
_symmetry.space_group_name_H-M   'P 1'
#
loop_
_entity.id
_entity.type
_entity.pdbx_description
1 polymer ?
#
loop_
_entity_poly.entity_id
_entity_poly.type
_entity_poly.pdbx_seq_one_letter_code
_entity_poly.pdbx_strand_id
1 'polypeptide(L)' 'MSKYRKIVWNEGMLLTPHHFQQWDNYHEELLNSRVRSMMPYEYGVIDLQVNNEAIANGNFQLATCRAVLPDG' A
#
# COMPACT_ATOMS: atom_id res chain seq x y z
N MET A 1 -9.55 8.17 -17.36
CA MET A 1 -10.44 8.51 -16.23
C MET A 1 -9.68 8.25 -14.95
N SER A 2 -9.62 9.19 -14.00
CA SER A 2 -8.96 8.95 -12.71
C SER A 2 -9.62 7.75 -12.02
N LYS A 3 -8.82 6.71 -11.74
CA LYS A 3 -9.24 5.43 -11.13
C LYS A 3 -9.77 5.63 -9.70
N TYR A 4 -9.41 6.74 -9.07
CA TYR A 4 -9.73 7.00 -7.67
C TYR A 4 -10.34 8.40 -7.52
N ARG A 5 -11.63 8.44 -7.19
CA ARG A 5 -12.42 9.66 -7.03
C ARG A 5 -12.80 9.86 -5.57
N LYS A 6 -12.77 11.11 -5.12
CA LYS A 6 -13.23 11.49 -3.78
C LYS A 6 -14.73 11.21 -3.65
N ILE A 7 -15.14 10.59 -2.54
CA ILE A 7 -16.56 10.44 -2.17
C ILE A 7 -17.16 11.81 -1.88
N VAL A 8 -18.39 12.02 -2.37
CA VAL A 8 -19.21 13.18 -2.01
C VAL A 8 -20.20 12.73 -0.94
N TRP A 9 -20.04 13.27 0.27
CA TRP A 9 -20.89 12.96 1.42
C TRP A 9 -22.10 13.88 1.45
N ASN A 10 -23.29 13.30 1.54
CA ASN A 10 -24.55 14.03 1.59
C ASN A 10 -25.38 13.56 2.80
N GLU A 11 -26.21 14.46 3.32
CA GLU A 11 -27.14 14.14 4.39
C GLU A 11 -28.15 13.07 3.95
N GLY A 12 -28.46 12.11 4.84
CA GLY A 12 -29.37 11.01 4.54
C GLY A 12 -28.82 9.91 3.61
N MET A 13 -27.53 9.97 3.25
CA MET A 13 -26.92 8.93 2.42
C MET A 13 -26.88 7.58 3.15
N LEU A 14 -27.37 6.53 2.49
CA LEU A 14 -27.20 5.16 2.99
C LEU A 14 -25.72 4.77 2.89
N LEU A 15 -25.08 4.63 4.05
CA LEU A 15 -23.70 4.19 4.12
C LEU A 15 -23.59 2.71 3.76
N THR A 16 -22.60 2.42 2.92
CA THR A 16 -22.26 1.07 2.47
C THR A 16 -20.74 0.89 2.53
N PRO A 17 -20.23 -0.35 2.63
CA PRO A 17 -18.79 -0.63 2.65
C PRO A 17 -18.03 0.00 1.47
N HIS A 18 -18.67 0.09 0.29
CA HIS A 18 -18.06 0.69 -0.90
C HIS A 18 -17.70 2.17 -0.73
N HIS A 19 -18.46 2.93 0.07
CA HIS A 19 -18.12 4.34 0.34
C HIS A 19 -16.79 4.45 1.10
N PHE A 20 -16.58 3.58 2.08
CA PHE A 20 -15.34 3.55 2.86
C PHE A 20 -14.16 3.05 2.01
N GLN A 21 -14.34 1.96 1.26
CA GLN A 21 -13.32 1.46 0.33
C GLN A 21 -12.87 2.52 -0.67
N GLN A 22 -13.82 3.26 -1.25
CA GLN A 22 -13.51 4.32 -2.20
C GLN A 22 -12.85 5.54 -1.54
N TRP A 23 -13.21 5.84 -0.29
CA TRP A 23 -12.58 6.89 0.50
C TRP A 23 -11.13 6.54 0.83
N ASP A 24 -10.85 5.31 1.28
CA ASP A 24 -9.49 4.81 1.55
C ASP A 24 -8.64 4.84 0.27
N ASN A 25 -9.13 4.22 -0.81
CA ASN A 25 -8.45 4.20 -2.11
C ASN A 25 -8.11 5.61 -2.63
N TYR A 26 -9.00 6.59 -2.41
CA TYR A 26 -8.73 7.98 -2.81
C TYR A 26 -7.58 8.59 -2.03
N HIS A 27 -7.48 8.33 -0.72
CA HIS A 27 -6.40 8.87 0.11
C HIS A 27 -5.07 8.16 -0.14
N GLU A 28 -5.08 6.84 -0.32
CA GLU A 28 -3.89 6.07 -0.71
C GLU A 28 -3.33 6.56 -2.05
N GLU A 29 -4.17 6.70 -3.08
CA GLU A 29 -3.71 7.22 -4.38
C GLU A 29 -3.20 8.66 -4.26
N LEU A 30 -3.88 9.52 -3.49
CA LEU A 30 -3.43 10.89 -3.31
C LEU A 30 -2.03 10.94 -2.69
N LEU A 31 -1.75 10.10 -1.70
CA LEU A 31 -0.44 9.96 -1.08
C LEU A 31 0.58 9.42 -2.08
N ASN A 32 0.28 8.30 -2.74
CA ASN A 32 1.17 7.66 -3.72
C ASN A 32 1.51 8.60 -4.87
N SER A 33 0.53 9.36 -5.38
CA SER A 33 0.73 10.38 -6.41
C SER A 33 1.69 11.48 -5.97
N ARG A 34 1.59 11.94 -4.72
CA ARG A 34 2.50 12.95 -4.16
C ARG A 34 3.91 12.41 -4.00
N VAL A 35 4.08 11.21 -3.43
CA VAL A 35 5.40 10.60 -3.23
C VAL A 35 6.09 10.35 -4.59
N ARG A 36 5.37 9.77 -5.56
CA ARG A 36 5.85 9.56 -6.94
C ARG A 36 6.29 10.84 -7.65
N SER A 37 5.62 11.95 -7.35
CA SER A 37 5.98 13.24 -7.96
C SER A 37 7.32 13.79 -7.43
N MET A 38 7.78 13.31 -6.27
CA MET A 38 9.02 13.76 -5.65
C MET A 38 10.21 12.86 -5.93
N MET A 39 10.02 11.54 -6.03
CA MET A 39 11.10 10.58 -6.27
C MET A 39 10.67 9.52 -7.29
N PRO A 40 11.48 9.25 -8.34
CA PRO A 40 11.25 8.11 -9.21
C PRO A 40 11.60 6.81 -8.47
N TYR A 41 10.86 5.74 -8.76
CA TYR A 41 11.08 4.40 -8.18
C TYR A 41 11.02 4.39 -6.63
N GLU A 42 9.97 4.99 -6.07
CA GLU A 42 9.73 5.17 -4.63
C GLU A 42 9.35 3.89 -3.86
N TYR A 43 9.52 2.72 -4.47
CA TYR A 43 9.18 1.41 -3.91
C TYR A 43 10.45 0.57 -3.68
N GLY A 44 10.35 -0.43 -2.80
CA GLY A 44 11.47 -1.33 -2.51
C GLY A 44 11.46 -1.88 -1.09
N VAL A 45 12.50 -2.64 -0.77
CA VAL A 45 12.70 -3.25 0.55
C VAL A 45 13.42 -2.25 1.46
N ILE A 46 12.82 -2.00 2.63
CA ILE A 46 13.34 -1.09 3.67
C ILE A 46 14.09 -1.89 4.74
N ASP A 47 13.56 -3.05 5.13
CA ASP A 47 14.21 -3.97 6.08
C ASP A 47 13.88 -5.41 5.71
N LEU A 48 14.88 -6.30 5.80
CA LEU A 48 14.73 -7.71 5.49
C LEU A 48 15.67 -8.52 6.38
N GLN A 49 15.08 -9.40 7.19
CA GLN A 49 15.82 -10.35 7.99
C GLN A 49 15.44 -11.76 7.57
N VAL A 50 16.44 -12.58 7.29
CA VAL A 50 16.28 -13.98 6.87
C VAL A 50 16.86 -14.87 7.96
N ASN A 51 16.20 -15.99 8.24
CA ASN A 51 16.69 -16.96 9.20
C ASN A 51 17.83 -17.80 8.59
N ASN A 52 19.05 -17.52 9.03
CA ASN A 52 20.26 -18.21 8.56
C ASN A 52 20.28 -19.70 8.93
N GLU A 53 19.71 -20.10 10.08
CA GLU A 53 19.63 -21.51 10.47
C GLU A 53 18.65 -22.27 9.58
N ALA A 54 17.54 -21.64 9.19
CA ALA A 54 16.62 -22.22 8.22
C ALA A 54 17.30 -22.43 6.87
N ILE A 55 18.09 -21.45 6.39
CA ILE A 55 18.85 -21.56 5.14
C ILE A 55 19.82 -22.74 5.20
N ALA A 56 20.55 -22.89 6.31
CA ALA A 56 21.46 -24.02 6.51
C ALA A 56 20.75 -25.38 6.45
N ASN A 57 19.46 -25.42 6.80
CA ASN A 57 18.60 -26.60 6.72
C ASN A 57 17.82 -26.72 5.39
N GLY A 58 18.15 -25.91 4.38
CA GLY A 58 17.54 -25.97 3.04
C GLY A 58 16.20 -25.24 2.92
N ASN A 59 15.82 -24.44 3.93
CA ASN A 59 14.57 -23.68 3.94
C ASN A 59 14.83 -22.17 3.88
N PHE A 60 14.11 -21.45 3.04
CA PHE A 60 14.13 -19.99 3.07
C PHE A 60 12.99 -19.50 3.97
N GLN A 61 13.36 -18.90 5.10
CA GLN A 61 12.40 -18.33 6.05
C GLN A 61 12.69 -16.86 6.28
N LEU A 62 11.64 -16.05 6.11
CA LEU A 62 11.69 -14.62 6.32
C LEU A 62 11.31 -14.32 7.79
N ALA A 63 12.23 -13.71 8.53
CA ALA A 63 11.99 -13.31 9.91
C ALA A 63 11.27 -11.95 9.98
N THR A 64 11.72 -10.98 9.19
CA THR A 64 11.04 -9.68 9.02
C THR A 64 11.11 -9.22 7.58
N CYS A 65 10.03 -8.58 7.09
CA CYS A 65 10.01 -7.82 5.85
C CYS A 65 9.31 -6.50 6.10
N ARG A 66 9.96 -5.41 5.74
CA ARG A 66 9.30 -4.12 5.56
C ARG A 66 9.65 -3.62 4.18
N ALA A 67 8.65 -3.39 3.36
CA ALA A 67 8.80 -2.95 1.99
C ALA A 67 7.61 -2.10 1.58
N VAL A 68 7.81 -1.29 0.55
CA VAL A 68 6.76 -0.58 -0.20
C VAL A 68 6.69 -1.25 -1.56
N LEU A 69 5.50 -1.61 -2.01
CA LEU A 69 5.30 -2.26 -3.31
C LEU A 69 5.14 -1.22 -4.43
N PRO A 70 5.27 -1.60 -5.70
CA PRO A 70 5.15 -0.66 -6.83
C PRO A 70 3.77 -0.01 -7.00
N ASP A 71 2.74 -0.47 -6.31
CA ASP A 71 1.42 0.17 -6.23
C ASP A 71 1.26 1.13 -5.04
N GLY A 72 2.27 1.16 -4.15
CA GLY A 72 2.33 1.96 -2.92
C GLY A 72 1.87 1.14 -1.72
#